data_AF-A0AAN2C7U4-F1
#
_entry.id   AF-A0AAN2C7U4-F1
#
_cell.length_a   1.000
_cell.length_b   1.000
_cell.length_c   1.000
_cell.angle_alpha   90.00
_cell.angle_beta   90.00
_cell.angle_gamma   90.00
#
_symmetry.space_group_name_H-M   'P 1'
#
loop_
_entity.id
_entity.type
_entity.pdbx_description
1 polymer ?
#
loop_
_entity_poly.entity_id
_entity_poly.type
_entity_poly.pdbx_seq_one_letter_code
_entity_poly.pdbx_strand_id
1 'polypeptide(L)'
;MLSLLPLLVALASQPSPAPSAAPRPTPLTEIGRVRTSVCTTIVVHANGAITNALDNDRLLGIITTNLRNVDFDRLNDLQRRNAINDLMNQASTIRVGGKAADGEIKKLREMAETSTDPQRKAELKAFTDALGGAIYRQTKAAAEFMRDVTIMQGREESTEAHDLMTRANPTPPWINEAAVNQQRQVINTSPKSYNKIMRTIAEDLGDRNGAILSDEGVAADHSVAAASGC
;
A
#
# COMPACT_ATOMS: atom_id res chain seq x y z
N MET A 1 40.28 23.35 0.83
CA MET A 1 40.64 23.11 -0.58
C MET A 1 39.34 23.00 -1.36
N LEU A 2 38.95 24.10 -2.00
CA LEU A 2 37.85 24.17 -2.96
C LEU A 2 38.40 23.80 -4.34
N SER A 3 37.70 22.92 -5.06
CA SER A 3 37.82 22.81 -6.53
C SER A 3 36.45 22.59 -7.14
N LEU A 4 35.85 23.69 -7.59
CA LEU A 4 34.76 23.78 -8.55
C LEU A 4 35.35 23.73 -9.97
N LEU A 5 34.73 22.99 -10.89
CA LEU A 5 34.95 23.13 -12.33
C LEU A 5 33.63 22.93 -13.08
N PRO A 6 33.14 23.94 -13.84
CA PRO A 6 32.00 23.83 -14.73
C PRO A 6 32.46 23.53 -16.17
N LEU A 7 31.75 22.66 -16.88
CA LEU A 7 31.91 22.53 -18.34
C LEU A 7 30.69 23.14 -19.04
N LEU A 8 30.88 24.35 -19.55
CA LEU A 8 30.04 25.00 -20.55
C LEU A 8 30.58 24.62 -21.93
N VAL A 9 29.74 24.08 -22.81
CA VAL A 9 30.03 23.97 -24.25
C VAL A 9 28.97 24.76 -25.00
N ALA A 10 29.42 25.85 -25.63
CA ALA A 10 28.65 26.71 -26.52
C ALA A 10 28.95 26.38 -28.00
N LEU A 11 27.98 26.69 -28.84
CA LEU A 11 27.73 26.27 -30.22
C LEU A 11 28.79 26.71 -31.25
N ALA A 12 28.95 25.90 -32.30
CA ALA A 12 29.39 26.36 -33.62
C ALA A 12 28.29 26.09 -34.66
N SER A 13 27.79 27.18 -35.27
CA SER A 13 26.79 27.20 -36.34
C SER A 13 27.44 27.00 -37.71
N GLN A 14 26.93 26.06 -38.49
CA GLN A 14 27.36 25.82 -39.89
C GLN A 14 26.14 26.05 -40.82
N PRO A 15 26.27 26.82 -41.92
CA PRO A 15 25.15 27.07 -42.82
C PRO A 15 24.96 25.87 -43.76
N SER A 16 23.74 25.34 -43.82
CA SER A 16 23.38 24.22 -44.70
C SER A 16 22.39 24.72 -45.78
N PRO A 17 22.56 24.32 -47.06
CA PRO A 17 21.84 24.89 -48.20
C PRO A 17 20.36 24.50 -48.24
N ALA A 18 19.54 25.40 -48.79
CA ALA A 18 18.11 25.20 -49.00
C ALA A 18 17.85 24.05 -50.01
N PRO A 19 17.05 23.03 -49.66
CA PRO A 19 16.64 22.01 -50.61
C PRO A 19 15.45 22.47 -51.46
N SER A 20 15.63 22.25 -52.76
CA SER A 20 14.66 22.35 -53.85
C SER A 20 13.30 21.74 -53.51
N ALA A 21 12.22 22.43 -53.90
CA ALA A 21 10.84 21.97 -53.75
C ALA A 21 10.64 20.62 -54.47
N ALA A 22 10.45 19.56 -53.69
CA ALA A 22 10.08 18.25 -54.16
C ALA A 22 8.57 18.20 -54.52
N PRO A 23 8.14 17.29 -55.41
CA PRO A 23 6.76 17.17 -55.86
C PRO A 23 5.82 16.91 -54.68
N ARG A 24 4.68 17.61 -54.68
CA ARG A 24 3.62 17.51 -53.67
C ARG A 24 3.16 16.04 -53.57
N PRO A 25 3.26 15.38 -52.41
CA PRO A 25 2.71 14.05 -52.24
C PRO A 25 1.19 14.13 -52.34
N THR A 26 0.63 13.21 -53.13
CA THR A 26 -0.80 12.86 -53.13
C THR A 26 -1.33 12.78 -51.69
N PRO A 27 -2.55 13.31 -51.41
CA PRO A 27 -3.12 13.20 -50.07
C PRO A 27 -3.16 11.72 -49.68
N LEU A 28 -2.49 11.39 -48.58
CA LEU A 28 -2.56 10.09 -47.94
C LEU A 28 -4.04 9.83 -47.64
N THR A 29 -4.61 8.85 -48.34
CA THR A 29 -5.84 8.20 -47.90
C THR A 29 -5.61 7.73 -46.47
N GLU A 30 -6.49 8.12 -45.53
CA GLU A 30 -6.52 7.56 -44.18
C GLU A 30 -6.70 6.04 -44.27
N ILE A 31 -5.59 5.31 -44.34
CA ILE A 31 -5.55 3.86 -44.17
C ILE A 31 -5.63 3.63 -42.67
N GLY A 32 -6.87 3.50 -42.19
CA GLY A 32 -7.18 3.01 -40.87
C GLY A 32 -6.94 4.02 -39.75
N ARG A 33 -8.03 4.53 -39.19
CA ARG A 33 -8.09 4.68 -37.72
C ARG A 33 -7.58 3.37 -37.13
N VAL A 34 -6.32 3.37 -36.69
CA VAL A 34 -5.71 2.20 -36.07
C VAL A 34 -6.58 1.81 -34.88
N ARG A 35 -6.68 0.50 -34.65
CA ARG A 35 -7.39 -0.18 -33.56
C ARG A 35 -6.84 0.14 -32.15
N THR A 36 -6.42 1.38 -31.90
CA THR A 36 -5.56 1.80 -30.79
C THR A 36 -6.28 2.32 -29.55
N SER A 37 -7.61 2.43 -29.55
CA SER A 37 -8.35 2.89 -28.37
C SER A 37 -8.32 1.87 -27.23
N VAL A 38 -8.65 0.61 -27.51
CA VAL A 38 -8.76 -0.44 -26.48
C VAL A 38 -7.43 -0.70 -25.80
N CYS A 39 -6.35 -0.79 -26.59
CA CYS A 39 -5.00 -1.00 -26.07
C CYS A 39 -4.52 0.14 -25.17
N THR A 40 -4.79 1.38 -25.57
CA THR A 40 -4.47 2.55 -24.73
C THR A 40 -5.26 2.51 -23.42
N THR A 41 -6.55 2.15 -23.48
CA THR A 41 -7.41 2.03 -22.28
C THR A 41 -6.95 0.91 -21.35
N ILE A 42 -6.53 -0.25 -21.86
CA ILE A 42 -5.94 -1.33 -21.06
C ILE A 42 -4.70 -0.83 -20.32
N VAL A 43 -3.77 -0.18 -21.02
CA VAL A 43 -2.53 0.33 -20.40
C VAL A 43 -2.82 1.38 -19.34
N VAL A 44 -3.78 2.28 -19.56
CA VAL A 44 -4.16 3.31 -18.58
C VAL A 44 -4.69 2.68 -17.30
N HIS A 45 -5.65 1.76 -17.38
CA HIS A 45 -6.22 1.11 -16.20
C HIS A 45 -5.20 0.19 -15.50
N ALA A 46 -4.37 -0.53 -16.27
CA ALA A 46 -3.30 -1.37 -15.73
C ALA A 46 -2.28 -0.53 -14.94
N ASN A 47 -1.79 0.56 -15.52
CA ASN A 47 -0.85 1.45 -14.85
C ASN A 47 -1.46 2.10 -13.61
N GLY A 48 -2.74 2.47 -13.66
CA GLY A 48 -3.47 2.99 -12.51
C GLY A 48 -3.53 1.98 -11.35
N ALA A 49 -3.89 0.74 -11.64
CA ALA A 49 -3.92 -0.34 -10.65
C ALA A 49 -2.52 -0.66 -10.09
N ILE A 50 -1.51 -0.78 -10.96
CA ILE A 50 -0.12 -1.06 -10.58
C ILE A 50 0.45 0.06 -9.71
N THR A 51 0.20 1.33 -10.05
CA THR A 51 0.67 2.47 -9.25
C THR A 51 0.13 2.41 -7.83
N ASN A 52 -1.17 2.13 -7.68
CA ASN A 52 -1.77 1.96 -6.35
C ASN A 52 -1.20 0.74 -5.60
N ALA A 53 -0.92 -0.37 -6.29
CA ALA A 53 -0.28 -1.54 -5.67
C ALA A 53 1.11 -1.19 -5.12
N LEU A 54 1.95 -0.53 -5.93
CA LEU A 54 3.30 -0.14 -5.52
C LEU A 54 3.31 0.91 -4.39
N ASP A 55 2.38 1.87 -4.43
CA ASP A 55 2.21 2.84 -3.34
C ASP A 55 1.79 2.14 -2.04
N ASN A 56 0.90 1.15 -2.13
CA ASN A 56 0.50 0.35 -0.97
C ASN A 56 1.67 -0.47 -0.41
N ASP A 57 2.50 -1.09 -1.25
CA ASP A 57 3.69 -1.84 -0.80
C ASP A 57 4.68 -0.92 -0.08
N ARG A 58 4.92 0.27 -0.65
CA ARG A 58 5.75 1.28 -0.01
C ARG A 58 5.20 1.63 1.37
N LEU A 59 3.90 1.88 1.49
CA LEU A 59 3.28 2.21 2.78
C LEU A 59 3.35 1.05 3.77
N LEU A 60 3.11 -0.20 3.34
CA LEU A 60 3.27 -1.39 4.18
C LEU A 60 4.71 -1.56 4.66
N GLY A 61 5.68 -1.30 3.79
CA GLY A 61 7.11 -1.29 4.12
C GLY A 61 7.45 -0.23 5.16
N ILE A 62 6.92 0.99 5.03
CA ILE A 62 7.09 2.08 6.01
C ILE A 62 6.47 1.69 7.36
N ILE A 63 5.24 1.18 7.37
CA ILE A 63 4.56 0.74 8.60
C ILE A 63 5.40 -0.33 9.30
N THR A 64 5.78 -1.39 8.58
CA THR A 64 6.56 -2.50 9.11
C THR A 64 7.91 -2.04 9.67
N THR A 65 8.60 -1.15 8.94
CA THR A 65 9.89 -0.59 9.37
C THR A 65 9.75 0.22 10.66
N ASN A 66 8.73 1.07 10.76
CA ASN A 66 8.49 1.87 11.95
C ASN A 66 8.14 1.00 13.15
N LEU A 67 7.27 0.00 12.97
CA LEU A 67 6.89 -0.93 14.05
C LEU A 67 8.08 -1.72 14.61
N ARG A 68 9.10 -2.02 13.79
CA ARG A 68 10.31 -2.74 14.22
C ARG A 68 11.32 -1.82 14.93
N ASN A 69 11.49 -0.62 14.41
CA ASN A 69 12.63 0.24 14.73
C ASN A 69 12.31 1.39 15.69
N VAL A 70 11.06 1.83 15.79
CA VAL A 70 10.66 2.86 16.75
C VAL A 70 10.59 2.24 18.14
N ASP A 71 11.26 2.88 19.10
CA ASP A 71 11.18 2.52 20.52
C ASP A 71 9.98 3.24 21.17
N PHE A 72 8.80 2.65 21.03
CA PHE A 72 7.53 3.19 21.53
C PHE A 72 7.49 3.29 23.06
N ASP A 73 8.28 2.50 23.79
CA ASP A 73 8.34 2.56 25.26
C ASP A 73 9.12 3.80 25.74
N ARG A 74 10.07 4.30 24.93
CA ARG A 74 10.84 5.51 25.23
C ARG A 74 10.14 6.81 24.84
N LEU A 75 9.10 6.74 24.02
CA LEU A 75 8.30 7.90 23.65
C LEU A 75 7.46 8.37 24.84
N ASN A 76 7.30 9.69 24.98
CA ASN A 76 6.26 10.22 25.85
C ASN A 76 4.86 9.98 25.23
N ASP A 77 3.80 10.16 26.03
CA ASP A 77 2.43 9.82 25.61
C ASP A 77 1.99 10.54 24.33
N LEU A 78 2.32 11.82 24.21
CA LEU A 78 1.96 12.62 23.03
C LEU A 78 2.70 12.13 21.79
N GLN A 79 4.01 11.89 21.90
CA GLN A 79 4.83 11.36 20.80
C GLN A 79 4.35 9.97 20.36
N ARG A 80 4.04 9.09 21.32
CA ARG A 80 3.53 7.75 21.06
C ARG A 80 2.18 7.79 20.35
N ARG A 81 1.23 8.62 20.82
CA ARG A 81 -0.07 8.80 20.16
C ARG A 81 0.09 9.34 18.73
N ASN A 82 0.94 10.33 18.52
CA ASN A 82 1.20 10.87 17.19
C ASN A 82 1.82 9.81 16.26
N ALA A 83 2.83 9.08 16.72
CA ALA A 83 3.45 8.01 15.95
C ALA A 83 2.44 6.91 15.56
N ILE A 84 1.58 6.50 16.49
CA ILE A 84 0.52 5.51 16.21
C ILE A 84 -0.50 6.07 15.20
N ASN A 85 -0.93 7.33 15.36
CA ASN A 85 -1.87 7.96 14.45
C ASN A 85 -1.30 8.08 13.03
N ASP A 86 -0.01 8.39 12.88
CA ASP A 86 0.66 8.43 11.58
C ASP A 86 0.64 7.06 10.89
N LEU A 87 0.89 5.98 11.63
CA LEU A 87 0.79 4.61 11.09
C LEU A 87 -0.66 4.25 10.72
N MET A 88 -1.63 4.64 11.54
CA MET A 88 -3.06 4.44 11.25
C MET A 88 -3.50 5.20 10.00
N ASN A 89 -2.98 6.41 9.78
CA ASN A 89 -3.24 7.21 8.58
C ASN A 89 -2.64 6.56 7.32
N GLN A 90 -1.42 6.00 7.42
CA GLN A 90 -0.80 5.24 6.34
C GLN A 90 -1.64 4.00 5.98
N ALA A 91 -2.11 3.25 6.99
CA ALA A 91 -2.98 2.10 6.77
C ALA A 91 -4.34 2.48 6.17
N SER A 92 -4.93 3.60 6.60
CA SER A 92 -6.14 4.16 5.99
C SER A 92 -5.91 4.51 4.51
N THR A 93 -4.75 5.09 4.19
CA THR A 93 -4.35 5.43 2.82
C THR A 93 -4.27 4.18 1.94
N ILE A 94 -3.69 3.07 2.44
CA ILE A 94 -3.67 1.78 1.73
C ILE A 94 -5.09 1.32 1.38
N ARG A 95 -6.04 1.46 2.31
CA ARG A 95 -7.44 1.06 2.09
C ARG A 95 -8.14 1.93 1.05
N VAL A 96 -7.85 3.22 1.00
CA VAL A 96 -8.39 4.13 -0.01
C VAL A 96 -7.78 3.82 -1.38
N GLY A 97 -6.46 3.68 -1.47
CA GLY A 97 -5.74 3.31 -2.69
C GLY A 97 -6.19 1.96 -3.24
N GLY A 98 -6.38 0.96 -2.37
CA GLY A 98 -6.90 -0.34 -2.79
C GLY A 98 -8.32 -0.31 -3.35
N LYS A 99 -9.20 0.58 -2.88
CA LYS A 99 -10.53 0.79 -3.50
C LYS A 99 -10.43 1.43 -4.88
N ALA A 100 -9.50 2.38 -5.06
CA ALA A 100 -9.24 2.97 -6.36
C ALA A 100 -8.71 1.90 -7.34
N ALA A 101 -7.72 1.11 -6.91
CA ALA A 101 -7.17 0.01 -7.69
C ALA A 101 -8.23 -1.04 -8.07
N ASP A 102 -9.13 -1.42 -7.15
CA ASP A 102 -10.24 -2.33 -7.47
C ASP A 102 -11.18 -1.78 -8.55
N GLY A 103 -11.38 -0.46 -8.59
CA GLY A 103 -12.10 0.21 -9.67
C GLY A 103 -11.43 0.01 -11.05
N GLU A 104 -10.11 0.22 -11.11
CA GLU A 104 -9.31 0.01 -12.32
C GLU A 104 -9.31 -1.46 -12.77
N ILE A 105 -9.16 -2.39 -11.81
CA ILE A 105 -9.16 -3.84 -12.06
C ILE A 105 -10.51 -4.32 -12.59
N LYS A 106 -11.63 -3.77 -12.08
CA LYS A 106 -12.97 -4.06 -12.64
C LYS A 106 -13.07 -3.65 -14.11
N LYS A 107 -12.52 -2.49 -14.49
CA LYS A 107 -12.48 -2.07 -15.90
C LYS A 107 -11.65 -3.00 -16.77
N LEU A 108 -10.51 -3.47 -16.27
CA LEU A 108 -9.70 -4.46 -16.97
C LEU A 108 -10.43 -5.80 -17.14
N ARG A 109 -11.18 -6.26 -16.12
CA ARG A 109 -12.02 -7.47 -16.22
C ARG A 109 -13.15 -7.32 -17.24
N GLU A 110 -13.85 -6.19 -17.26
CA GLU A 110 -14.85 -5.86 -18.29
C GLU A 110 -14.25 -5.92 -19.71
N MET A 111 -13.03 -5.41 -19.89
CA MET A 111 -12.30 -5.49 -21.17
C MET A 111 -11.88 -6.92 -21.53
N ALA A 112 -11.51 -7.75 -20.54
CA ALA A 112 -11.19 -9.16 -20.78
C ALA A 112 -12.43 -9.93 -21.25
N GLU A 113 -13.60 -9.66 -20.66
CA GLU A 113 -14.85 -10.33 -21.03
C GLU A 113 -15.27 -10.03 -22.46
N THR A 114 -15.07 -8.78 -22.91
CA THR A 114 -15.42 -8.29 -24.25
C THR A 114 -14.36 -8.58 -25.31
N SER A 115 -13.18 -9.09 -24.94
CA SER A 115 -12.14 -9.50 -25.88
C SER A 115 -12.57 -10.70 -26.72
N THR A 116 -12.46 -10.59 -28.05
CA THR A 116 -12.72 -11.67 -29.01
C THR A 116 -11.54 -12.63 -29.16
N ASP A 117 -10.34 -12.20 -28.76
CA ASP A 117 -9.11 -13.00 -28.78
C ASP A 117 -9.05 -13.86 -27.51
N PRO A 118 -9.11 -15.21 -27.63
CA PRO A 118 -9.12 -16.12 -26.49
C PRO A 118 -7.83 -16.05 -25.66
N GLN A 119 -6.68 -15.85 -26.31
CA GLN A 119 -5.40 -15.76 -25.62
C GLN A 119 -5.35 -14.48 -24.80
N ARG A 120 -5.62 -13.33 -25.42
CA ARG A 120 -5.68 -12.05 -24.70
C ARG A 120 -6.69 -12.05 -23.56
N LYS A 121 -7.86 -12.67 -23.76
CA LYS A 121 -8.86 -12.83 -22.72
C LYS A 121 -8.33 -13.61 -21.52
N ALA A 122 -7.62 -14.70 -21.76
CA ALA A 122 -7.00 -15.51 -20.71
C ALA A 122 -5.90 -14.73 -19.97
N GLU A 123 -5.00 -14.07 -20.71
CA GLU A 123 -3.89 -13.29 -20.13
C GLU A 123 -4.39 -12.09 -19.31
N LEU A 124 -5.33 -11.31 -19.85
CA LEU A 124 -5.89 -10.16 -19.14
C LEU A 124 -6.69 -10.58 -17.90
N LYS A 125 -7.35 -11.74 -17.96
CA LYS A 125 -8.01 -12.32 -16.79
C LYS A 125 -6.98 -12.76 -15.74
N ALA A 126 -5.93 -13.47 -16.12
CA ALA A 126 -4.88 -13.91 -15.20
C ALA A 126 -4.19 -12.72 -14.52
N PHE A 127 -3.82 -11.70 -15.31
CA PHE A 127 -3.27 -10.44 -14.83
C PHE A 127 -4.18 -9.76 -13.79
N THR A 128 -5.46 -9.60 -14.11
CA THR A 128 -6.42 -8.88 -13.23
C THR A 128 -6.81 -9.67 -11.98
N ASP A 129 -6.83 -11.00 -12.05
CA ASP A 129 -7.09 -11.84 -10.88
C ASP A 129 -5.90 -11.81 -9.93
N ALA A 130 -4.68 -11.92 -10.44
CA ALA A 130 -3.45 -11.82 -9.64
C ALA A 130 -3.33 -10.43 -9.00
N LEU A 131 -3.43 -9.36 -9.79
CA LEU A 131 -3.35 -7.99 -9.26
C LEU A 131 -4.48 -7.69 -8.27
N GLY A 132 -5.69 -8.20 -8.53
CA GLY A 132 -6.81 -8.11 -7.58
C GLY A 132 -6.56 -8.85 -6.27
N GLY A 133 -5.89 -10.00 -6.33
CA GLY A 133 -5.43 -10.76 -5.17
C GLY A 133 -4.44 -9.96 -4.31
N ALA A 134 -3.44 -9.36 -4.96
CA ALA A 134 -2.43 -8.53 -4.30
C ALA A 134 -3.08 -7.36 -3.55
N ILE A 135 -3.88 -6.54 -4.26
CA ILE A 135 -4.60 -5.39 -3.69
C ILE A 135 -5.51 -5.81 -2.53
N TYR A 136 -6.24 -6.92 -2.68
CA TYR A 136 -7.09 -7.43 -1.61
C TYR A 136 -6.27 -7.80 -0.37
N ARG A 137 -5.13 -8.47 -0.53
CA ARG A 137 -4.26 -8.83 0.59
C ARG A 137 -3.60 -7.61 1.25
N GLN A 138 -3.16 -6.62 0.47
CA GLN A 138 -2.63 -5.35 0.99
C GLN A 138 -3.69 -4.62 1.84
N THR A 139 -4.91 -4.47 1.34
CA THR A 139 -6.01 -3.81 2.07
C THR A 139 -6.45 -4.58 3.30
N LYS A 140 -6.44 -5.92 3.24
CA LYS A 140 -6.71 -6.78 4.39
C LYS A 140 -5.63 -6.62 5.47
N ALA A 141 -4.35 -6.64 5.09
CA ALA A 141 -3.23 -6.44 6.01
C ALA A 141 -3.35 -5.06 6.71
N ALA A 142 -3.67 -4.00 5.96
CA ALA A 142 -3.92 -2.68 6.54
C ALA A 142 -5.12 -2.67 7.51
N ALA A 143 -6.22 -3.36 7.18
CA ALA A 143 -7.40 -3.43 8.05
C ALA A 143 -7.12 -4.21 9.35
N GLU A 144 -6.38 -5.31 9.27
CA GLU A 144 -5.98 -6.09 10.45
C GLU A 144 -4.99 -5.32 11.32
N PHE A 145 -4.01 -4.64 10.72
CA PHE A 145 -3.14 -3.71 11.43
C PHE A 145 -3.93 -2.67 12.23
N MET A 146 -4.88 -1.98 11.58
CA MET A 146 -5.72 -0.98 12.24
C MET A 146 -6.53 -1.58 13.41
N ARG A 147 -7.07 -2.79 13.23
CA ARG A 147 -7.80 -3.51 14.28
C ARG A 147 -6.89 -3.80 15.47
N ASP A 148 -5.70 -4.33 15.23
CA ASP A 148 -4.79 -4.76 16.28
C ASP A 148 -4.25 -3.57 17.09
N VAL A 149 -3.96 -2.44 16.42
CA VAL A 149 -3.62 -1.17 17.07
C VAL A 149 -4.80 -0.64 17.91
N THR A 150 -6.02 -0.69 17.38
CA THR A 150 -7.22 -0.25 18.12
C THR A 150 -7.45 -1.09 19.38
N ILE A 151 -7.27 -2.41 19.29
CA ILE A 151 -7.37 -3.31 20.45
C ILE A 151 -6.30 -2.97 21.49
N MET A 152 -5.08 -2.67 21.06
CA MET A 152 -3.99 -2.27 21.95
C MET A 152 -4.33 -0.96 22.67
N GLN A 153 -4.78 0.08 21.95
CA GLN A 153 -5.18 1.36 22.54
C GLN A 153 -6.35 1.21 23.52
N GLY A 154 -7.38 0.43 23.16
CA GLY A 154 -8.53 0.20 24.05
C GLY A 154 -8.15 -0.51 25.36
N ARG A 155 -7.14 -1.38 25.34
CA ARG A 155 -6.61 -2.03 26.56
C ARG A 155 -5.85 -1.04 27.45
N GLU A 156 -5.11 -0.11 26.86
CA GLU A 156 -4.42 0.96 27.58
C GLU A 156 -5.44 1.89 28.26
N GLU A 157 -6.40 2.41 27.50
CA GLU A 157 -7.44 3.31 28.02
C GLU A 157 -8.27 2.66 29.13
N SER A 158 -8.59 1.36 28.99
CA SER A 158 -9.26 0.61 30.05
C SER A 158 -8.42 0.47 31.31
N THR A 159 -7.09 0.35 31.18
CA THR A 159 -6.15 0.24 32.31
C THR A 159 -6.06 1.59 33.03
N GLU A 160 -5.89 2.67 32.27
CA GLU A 160 -5.86 4.03 32.81
C GLU A 160 -7.16 4.38 33.54
N ALA A 161 -8.31 4.07 32.94
CA ALA A 161 -9.61 4.28 33.57
C ALA A 161 -9.75 3.50 34.88
N HIS A 162 -9.27 2.25 34.92
CA HIS A 162 -9.29 1.43 36.13
C HIS A 162 -8.39 2.01 37.24
N ASP A 163 -7.21 2.50 36.89
CA ASP A 163 -6.28 3.12 37.83
C ASP A 163 -6.84 4.44 38.39
N LEU A 164 -7.46 5.26 37.55
CA LEU A 164 -8.15 6.48 37.98
C LEU A 164 -9.32 6.16 38.90
N MET A 165 -10.14 5.14 38.58
CA MET A 165 -11.23 4.69 39.46
C MET A 165 -10.72 4.19 40.80
N THR A 166 -9.65 3.39 40.80
CA THR A 166 -9.04 2.86 42.03
C THR A 166 -8.46 3.99 42.90
N ARG A 167 -7.87 5.01 42.27
CA ARG A 167 -7.35 6.19 42.97
C ARG A 167 -8.47 7.07 43.53
N ALA A 168 -9.56 7.25 42.78
CA ALA A 168 -10.70 8.07 43.19
C ALA A 168 -11.57 7.39 44.27
N ASN A 169 -11.59 6.05 44.30
CA ASN A 169 -12.35 5.27 45.26
C ASN A 169 -11.48 4.16 45.88
N PRO A 170 -10.56 4.50 46.80
CA PRO A 170 -9.66 3.52 47.41
C PRO A 170 -10.48 2.48 48.18
N THR A 171 -10.29 1.20 47.87
CA THR A 171 -10.96 0.08 48.57
C THR A 171 -10.65 0.17 50.07
N PRO A 172 -11.67 0.25 50.95
CA PRO A 172 -11.45 0.31 52.39
C PRO A 172 -10.71 -0.93 52.92
N PRO A 173 -9.81 -0.77 53.92
CA PRO A 173 -8.87 -1.81 54.36
C PRO A 173 -9.51 -3.08 54.96
N TRP A 174 -10.80 -3.04 55.27
CA TRP A 174 -11.56 -4.17 55.85
C TRP A 174 -12.24 -5.10 54.82
N ILE A 175 -12.15 -4.81 53.52
CA ILE A 175 -12.69 -5.72 52.47
C ILE A 175 -11.62 -6.76 52.17
N ASN A 176 -11.92 -8.04 52.43
CA ASN A 176 -11.03 -9.19 52.20
C ASN A 176 -10.36 -9.12 50.81
N GLU A 177 -9.08 -8.73 50.78
CA GLU A 177 -8.27 -8.60 49.56
C GLU A 177 -8.23 -9.91 48.74
N ALA A 178 -8.42 -11.07 49.39
CA ALA A 178 -8.44 -12.38 48.73
C ALA A 178 -9.58 -12.54 47.70
N ALA A 179 -10.76 -11.98 47.95
CA ALA A 179 -11.91 -12.09 47.02
C ALA A 179 -11.76 -11.11 45.82
N VAL A 180 -11.22 -9.92 46.08
CA VAL A 180 -10.94 -8.91 45.03
C VAL A 180 -9.75 -9.34 44.16
N ASN A 181 -8.73 -10.00 44.74
CA ASN A 181 -7.55 -10.45 44.01
C ASN A 181 -7.82 -11.66 43.09
N GLN A 182 -8.71 -12.60 43.46
CA GLN A 182 -9.09 -13.69 42.55
C GLN A 182 -9.82 -13.19 41.29
N GLN A 183 -10.59 -12.11 41.40
CA GLN A 183 -11.24 -11.48 40.24
C GLN A 183 -10.25 -10.63 39.41
N ARG A 184 -9.22 -10.03 40.02
CA ARG A 184 -8.17 -9.26 39.32
C ARG A 184 -7.19 -10.12 38.53
N GLN A 185 -6.90 -11.35 38.94
CA GLN A 185 -5.88 -12.17 38.26
C GLN A 185 -6.26 -12.64 36.85
N VAL A 186 -7.54 -12.56 36.46
CA VAL A 186 -7.97 -12.90 35.10
C VAL A 186 -7.68 -11.76 34.10
N ILE A 187 -7.47 -10.52 34.57
CA ILE A 187 -7.34 -9.32 33.72
C ILE A 187 -5.90 -8.78 33.71
N ASN A 188 -5.10 -9.10 34.73
CA ASN A 188 -3.81 -8.46 34.93
C ASN A 188 -2.65 -9.23 34.28
N THR A 189 -2.66 -9.38 32.95
CA THR A 189 -1.39 -9.50 32.23
C THR A 189 -0.84 -8.09 32.09
N SER A 190 0.12 -7.72 32.93
CA SER A 190 0.96 -6.52 32.78
C SER A 190 1.19 -6.24 31.29
N PRO A 191 1.01 -4.99 30.81
CA PRO A 191 1.10 -4.70 29.39
C PRO A 191 2.44 -5.22 28.88
N LYS A 192 2.39 -6.15 27.92
CA LYS A 192 3.57 -6.41 27.08
C LYS A 192 4.03 -5.04 26.60
N SER A 193 5.31 -4.72 26.74
CA SER A 193 5.82 -3.41 26.35
C SER A 193 5.36 -3.05 24.93
N TYR A 194 5.09 -1.79 24.63
CA TYR A 194 4.59 -1.36 23.32
C TYR A 194 5.47 -1.92 22.22
N ASN A 195 6.78 -1.88 22.42
CA ASN A 195 7.74 -2.44 21.48
C ASN A 195 7.51 -3.92 21.20
N LYS A 196 7.21 -4.72 22.22
CA LYS A 196 6.94 -6.15 22.03
C LYS A 196 5.68 -6.35 21.20
N ILE A 197 4.60 -5.62 21.48
CA ILE A 197 3.34 -5.72 20.73
C ILE A 197 3.55 -5.26 19.28
N MET A 198 4.16 -4.09 19.09
CA MET A 198 4.41 -3.52 17.76
C MET A 198 5.31 -4.41 16.92
N ARG A 199 6.33 -5.04 17.51
CA ARG A 199 7.18 -6.01 16.80
C ARG A 199 6.41 -7.27 16.40
N THR A 200 5.56 -7.81 17.26
CA THR A 200 4.68 -8.93 16.89
C THR A 200 3.76 -8.55 15.72
N ILE A 201 3.16 -7.35 15.74
CA ILE A 201 2.35 -6.86 14.62
C ILE A 201 3.21 -6.73 13.35
N ALA A 202 4.46 -6.31 13.45
CA ALA A 202 5.39 -6.20 12.32
C ALA A 202 5.86 -7.55 11.77
N GLU A 203 5.90 -8.60 12.60
CA GLU A 203 6.14 -9.97 12.18
C GLU A 203 4.93 -10.49 11.39
N ASP A 204 3.72 -10.33 11.94
CA ASP A 204 2.47 -10.72 11.29
C ASP A 204 2.27 -10.01 9.93
N LEU A 205 2.62 -8.72 9.83
CA LEU A 205 2.61 -7.99 8.55
C LEU A 205 3.67 -8.50 7.58
N GLY A 206 4.87 -8.84 8.08
CA GLY A 206 5.94 -9.41 7.28
C GLY A 206 5.56 -10.76 6.66
N ASP A 207 4.93 -11.63 7.43
CA ASP A 207 4.48 -12.94 6.95
C ASP A 207 3.42 -12.82 5.85
N ARG A 208 2.55 -11.82 5.95
CA ARG A 208 1.51 -11.54 4.94
C ARG A 208 2.09 -10.99 3.64
N ASN A 209 3.23 -10.29 3.71
CA ASN A 209 3.88 -9.69 2.55
C ASN A 209 4.33 -10.74 1.52
N GLY A 210 4.70 -11.95 1.96
CA GLY A 210 5.10 -13.02 1.05
C GLY A 210 4.02 -13.41 0.04
N ALA A 211 2.75 -13.47 0.48
CA ALA A 211 1.63 -13.78 -0.42
C ALA A 211 1.29 -12.62 -1.37
N ILE A 212 1.49 -11.37 -0.93
CA ILE A 212 1.31 -10.18 -1.76
C ILE A 212 2.32 -10.19 -2.92
N LEU A 213 3.61 -10.34 -2.58
CA LEU A 213 4.69 -10.40 -3.56
C LEU A 213 4.52 -11.56 -4.56
N SER A 214 3.99 -12.69 -4.10
CA SER A 214 3.71 -13.84 -4.98
C SER A 214 2.67 -13.49 -6.05
N ASP A 215 1.61 -12.77 -5.69
CA ASP A 215 0.59 -12.36 -6.68
C ASP A 215 1.11 -11.29 -7.62
N GLU A 216 1.90 -10.35 -7.11
CA GLU A 216 2.50 -9.30 -7.92
C GLU A 216 3.46 -9.88 -8.95
N GLY A 217 4.21 -10.93 -8.58
CA GLY A 217 5.01 -11.71 -9.52
C GLY A 217 4.16 -12.31 -10.63
N VAL A 218 3.07 -12.99 -10.29
CA VAL A 218 2.14 -13.56 -11.29
C VAL A 218 1.52 -12.47 -12.17
N ALA A 219 1.11 -11.34 -11.58
CA ALA A 219 0.59 -10.21 -12.33
C ALA A 219 1.65 -9.64 -13.29
N ALA A 220 2.90 -9.51 -12.85
CA ALA A 220 4.01 -9.04 -13.69
C ALA A 220 4.24 -9.98 -14.88
N ASP A 221 4.25 -11.30 -14.64
CA ASP A 221 4.44 -12.31 -15.70
C ASP A 221 3.36 -12.23 -16.79
N HIS A 222 2.11 -11.96 -16.40
CA HIS A 222 0.99 -11.84 -17.33
C HIS A 222 0.82 -10.43 -17.94
N SER A 223 1.46 -9.40 -17.38
CA SER A 223 1.25 -8.00 -17.79
C SER A 223 1.67 -7.72 -19.23
N VAL A 224 2.82 -8.27 -19.66
CA VAL A 224 3.34 -8.10 -21.03
C VAL A 224 2.48 -8.86 -22.02
N ALA A 225 2.11 -10.11 -21.70
CA ALA A 225 1.28 -10.95 -22.56
C ALA A 225 -0.15 -10.39 -22.72
N ALA A 226 -0.71 -9.81 -21.65
CA ALA A 226 -1.99 -9.12 -21.68
C ALA A 226 -1.95 -7.87 -22.60
N ALA A 227 -0.79 -7.23 -22.73
CA ALA A 227 -0.57 -6.07 -23.57
C ALA A 227 -0.08 -6.41 -24.99
N SER A 228 0.53 -7.57 -25.25
CA SER A 228 1.22 -7.89 -26.51
C SER A 228 0.30 -8.15 -27.71
N GLY A 229 -1.01 -8.19 -27.50
CA GLY A 229 -2.01 -8.18 -28.58
C GLY A 229 -2.31 -6.77 -29.10
N CYS A 230 -1.68 -5.77 -28.51
CA CYS A 230 -1.57 -4.41 -28.99
C CYS A 230 -0.24 -4.29 -29.77
#